data_AF-A0AAV1CIY5-F1
#
_entry.id   AF-A0AAV1CIY5-F1
#
_cell.length_a   1.000
_cell.length_b   1.000
_cell.length_c   1.000
_cell.angle_alpha   90.00
_cell.angle_beta   90.00
_cell.angle_gamma   90.00
#
_symmetry.space_group_name_H-M   'P 1'
#
loop_
_entity.id
_entity.type
_entity.pdbx_description
1 polymer ?
#
loop_
_entity_poly.entity_id
_entity_poly.type
_entity_poly.pdbx_seq_one_letter_code
_entity_poly.pdbx_strand_id
1 'polypeptide(L)'
;MESSDAIRLGSFRFSNSNVWANTSTEVFSKSSRDDQDDEEALKWATIERLPTYLRIRTGVLIPEEDGPPREVDVKHLGPAERKHILNRVLHEGEDNEEFLLKLKQRIAREC
;
A
#
# COMPACT_ATOMS: atom_id res chain seq x y z
N MET A 1 -58.84 -10.26 -2.63
CA MET A 1 -58.70 -9.99 -1.18
C MET A 1 -57.94 -11.17 -0.62
N GLU A 2 -56.70 -11.15 -0.18
CA GLU A 2 -55.70 -10.13 0.21
C GLU A 2 -54.31 -10.78 0.00
N SER A 3 -53.36 -10.07 -0.65
CA SER A 3 -52.11 -9.53 -0.06
C SER A 3 -51.08 -10.61 0.38
N SER A 4 -50.01 -10.89 -0.37
CA SER A 4 -48.68 -10.19 -0.35
C SER A 4 -48.04 -10.28 1.05
N ASP A 5 -46.80 -10.73 1.31
CA ASP A 5 -45.55 -10.76 0.55
C ASP A 5 -44.58 -11.81 1.12
N ALA A 6 -43.95 -12.61 0.25
CA ALA A 6 -42.71 -13.29 0.61
C ALA A 6 -41.56 -12.30 0.43
N ILE A 7 -40.91 -11.94 1.55
CA ILE A 7 -39.77 -11.03 1.58
C ILE A 7 -38.65 -11.55 0.67
N ARG A 8 -38.48 -10.86 -0.46
CA ARG A 8 -37.33 -10.98 -1.36
C ARG A 8 -36.11 -10.37 -0.68
N LEU A 9 -35.24 -11.18 -0.09
CA LEU A 9 -33.86 -10.75 0.16
C LEU A 9 -33.10 -10.88 -1.16
N GLY A 10 -33.06 -9.78 -1.90
CA GLY A 10 -32.43 -9.70 -3.21
C GLY A 10 -30.94 -9.97 -3.13
N SER A 11 -30.48 -10.87 -3.99
CA SER A 11 -29.08 -10.97 -4.38
C SER A 11 -28.68 -9.62 -5.01
N PHE A 12 -27.77 -8.89 -4.35
CA PHE A 12 -27.05 -7.80 -4.99
C PHE A 12 -26.09 -8.40 -6.03
N ARG A 13 -26.64 -8.70 -7.21
CA ARG A 13 -25.83 -8.89 -8.41
C ARG A 13 -25.29 -7.51 -8.79
N PHE A 14 -24.09 -7.20 -8.34
CA PHE A 14 -23.33 -6.12 -8.96
C PHE A 14 -23.03 -6.56 -10.39
N SER A 15 -23.87 -6.14 -11.33
CA SER A 15 -23.62 -6.27 -12.77
C SER A 15 -22.41 -5.43 -13.12
N ASN A 16 -21.23 -6.05 -13.12
CA ASN A 16 -20.01 -5.42 -13.63
C ASN A 16 -20.04 -5.48 -15.17
N SER A 17 -20.75 -4.55 -15.81
CA SER A 17 -20.66 -4.34 -17.26
C SER A 17 -19.41 -3.52 -17.58
N ASN A 18 -18.31 -4.17 -17.96
CA ASN A 18 -17.14 -3.49 -18.51
C ASN A 18 -17.46 -2.98 -19.93
N VAL A 19 -18.11 -1.81 -20.04
CA VAL A 19 -18.32 -1.07 -21.30
C VAL A 19 -17.20 -0.03 -21.48
N TRP A 20 -15.94 -0.47 -21.36
CA TRP A 20 -14.79 0.43 -21.54
C TRP A 20 -13.70 -0.16 -22.44
N ALA A 21 -14.04 -1.16 -23.26
CA ALA A 21 -13.08 -1.88 -24.07
C ALA A 21 -12.70 -1.17 -25.39
N ASN A 22 -13.13 0.07 -25.65
CA ASN A 22 -13.11 0.58 -27.03
C ASN A 22 -13.17 2.12 -27.18
N THR A 23 -12.36 2.92 -26.48
CA THR A 23 -12.08 4.32 -26.94
C THR A 23 -10.73 4.95 -26.51
N SER A 24 -9.80 4.27 -25.85
CA SER A 24 -8.59 4.95 -25.30
C SER A 24 -7.27 4.23 -25.56
N THR A 25 -7.12 3.56 -26.70
CA THR A 25 -5.86 2.88 -27.06
C THR A 25 -4.80 3.81 -27.65
N GLU A 26 -5.01 5.13 -27.68
CA GLU A 26 -4.07 6.09 -28.30
C GLU A 26 -3.68 7.29 -27.40
N VAL A 27 -3.74 7.16 -26.07
CA VAL A 27 -3.37 8.26 -25.15
C VAL A 27 -2.16 7.95 -24.27
N PHE A 28 -1.70 6.71 -24.20
CA PHE A 28 -0.57 6.33 -23.36
C PHE A 28 0.77 6.39 -24.11
N SER A 29 1.17 7.58 -24.52
CA SER A 29 2.59 7.90 -24.63
C SER A 29 3.08 8.26 -23.23
N LYS A 30 3.18 7.26 -22.34
CA LYS A 30 3.69 7.46 -20.98
C LYS A 30 5.18 7.83 -21.08
N SER A 31 5.55 8.90 -20.40
CA SER A 31 6.96 9.23 -20.24
C SER A 31 7.55 8.25 -19.23
N SER A 32 8.70 7.67 -19.53
CA SER A 32 9.34 6.62 -18.72
C SER A 32 9.67 7.03 -17.28
N ARG A 33 9.51 8.30 -16.92
CA ARG A 33 9.74 8.84 -15.56
C ARG A 33 8.48 8.82 -14.70
N ASP A 34 7.31 8.88 -15.30
CA ASP A 34 6.01 8.89 -14.60
C ASP A 34 5.54 7.46 -14.28
N ASP A 35 5.98 6.49 -15.09
CA ASP A 35 5.66 5.07 -14.91
C ASP A 35 6.16 4.49 -13.58
N GLN A 36 7.29 5.00 -13.08
CA GLN A 36 7.96 4.43 -11.91
C GLN A 36 7.24 4.82 -10.60
N ASP A 37 6.79 6.07 -10.49
CA ASP A 37 5.99 6.54 -9.35
C ASP A 37 4.58 5.94 -9.36
N ASP A 38 3.97 5.80 -10.55
CA ASP A 38 2.70 5.08 -10.74
C ASP A 38 2.77 3.62 -10.26
N GLU A 39 3.86 2.92 -10.57
CA GLU A 39 4.09 1.54 -10.12
C GLU A 39 4.24 1.44 -8.58
N GLU A 40 4.89 2.42 -7.97
CA GLU A 40 5.00 2.51 -6.51
C GLU A 40 3.65 2.78 -5.86
N ALA A 41 2.87 3.72 -6.42
CA ALA A 41 1.52 4.03 -5.96
C ALA A 41 0.60 2.80 -6.00
N LEU A 42 0.71 1.97 -7.04
CA LEU A 42 -0.05 0.72 -7.16
C LEU A 42 0.33 -0.31 -6.07
N LYS A 43 1.61 -0.39 -5.69
CA LYS A 43 2.07 -1.25 -4.59
C LYS A 43 1.54 -0.76 -3.24
N TRP A 44 1.57 0.55 -3.00
CA TRP A 44 0.99 1.14 -1.80
C TRP A 44 -0.52 0.92 -1.69
N ALA A 45 -1.26 1.07 -2.80
CA ALA A 45 -2.68 0.77 -2.85
C ALA A 45 -2.98 -0.71 -2.55
N THR A 46 -2.10 -1.62 -2.96
CA THR A 46 -2.22 -3.04 -2.61
C THR A 46 -2.05 -3.27 -1.11
N ILE A 47 -1.06 -2.63 -0.48
CA ILE A 47 -0.83 -2.71 0.97
C ILE A 47 -2.01 -2.11 1.76
N GLU A 48 -2.59 -1.01 1.28
CA GLU A 48 -3.72 -0.38 1.96
C GLU A 48 -4.96 -1.30 2.03
N ARG A 49 -5.13 -2.15 1.01
CA ARG A 49 -6.22 -3.12 0.94
C ARG A 49 -6.03 -4.35 1.85
N LEU A 50 -4.86 -4.51 2.47
CA LEU A 50 -4.59 -5.64 3.35
C LEU A 50 -5.30 -5.50 4.71
N PRO A 51 -5.67 -6.62 5.36
CA PRO A 51 -6.10 -6.62 6.76
C PRO A 51 -5.07 -5.93 7.68
N THR A 52 -5.54 -5.30 8.76
CA THR A 52 -4.71 -4.46 9.67
C THR A 52 -3.39 -5.12 10.08
N TYR A 53 -3.42 -6.42 10.40
CA TYR A 53 -2.23 -7.14 10.82
C TYR A 53 -1.16 -7.25 9.71
N LEU A 54 -1.58 -7.55 8.49
CA LEU A 54 -0.67 -7.65 7.36
C LEU A 54 -0.18 -6.27 6.95
N ARG A 55 -1.08 -5.28 6.92
CA ARG A 55 -0.74 -3.89 6.57
C ARG A 55 0.37 -3.29 7.44
N ILE A 56 0.40 -3.62 8.74
CA ILE A 56 1.45 -3.13 9.66
C ILE A 56 2.81 -3.82 9.42
N ARG A 57 2.81 -5.00 8.81
CA ARG A 57 4.01 -5.82 8.61
C ARG A 57 4.58 -5.73 7.20
N THR A 58 3.75 -5.41 6.22
CA THR A 58 4.15 -5.28 4.82
C THR A 58 4.59 -3.84 4.53
N GLY A 59 5.76 -3.68 3.92
CA GLY A 59 6.25 -2.40 3.41
C GLY A 59 6.86 -2.55 2.02
N VAL A 60 7.20 -1.42 1.40
CA VAL A 60 7.94 -1.39 0.12
C VAL A 60 9.37 -0.97 0.40
N LEU A 61 10.34 -1.78 -0.03
CA LEU A 61 11.76 -1.49 0.07
C LEU A 61 12.31 -1.13 -1.32
N ILE A 62 12.98 0.02 -1.38
CA ILE A 62 13.74 0.47 -2.56
C ILE A 62 15.21 0.10 -2.31
N PRO A 63 15.80 -0.81 -3.10
CA PRO A 63 17.20 -1.20 -2.96
C PRO A 63 18.15 -0.05 -3.35
N GLU A 64 19.37 -0.05 -2.80
CA GLU A 64 20.40 0.96 -3.11
C GLU A 64 20.90 0.88 -4.57
N GLU A 65 20.95 -0.32 -5.15
CA GLU A 65 21.38 -0.55 -6.53
C GLU A 65 20.17 -0.56 -7.47
N ASP A 66 19.69 0.62 -7.91
CA ASP A 66 18.72 0.88 -9.01
C ASP A 66 17.77 -0.29 -9.38
N GLY A 67 17.19 -0.91 -8.37
CA GLY A 67 16.41 -2.12 -8.48
C GLY A 67 14.93 -1.81 -8.29
N PRO A 68 14.02 -2.63 -8.86
CA PRO A 68 12.60 -2.36 -8.74
C PRO A 68 12.16 -2.41 -7.26
N PRO A 69 11.26 -1.52 -6.83
CA PRO A 69 10.73 -1.52 -5.47
C PRO A 69 10.07 -2.87 -5.18
N ARG A 70 10.37 -3.45 -4.01
CA ARG A 70 9.89 -4.79 -3.65
C ARG A 70 9.06 -4.75 -2.37
N GLU A 71 7.99 -5.51 -2.36
CA GLU A 71 7.21 -5.79 -1.14
C GLU A 71 8.01 -6.68 -0.18
N VAL A 72 8.12 -6.23 1.07
CA VAL A 72 8.87 -6.89 2.13
C VAL A 72 8.02 -7.06 3.38
N ASP A 73 8.18 -8.19 4.08
CA ASP A 73 7.68 -8.35 5.44
C ASP A 73 8.76 -7.88 6.43
N VAL A 74 8.45 -6.86 7.22
CA VAL A 74 9.31 -6.26 8.23
C VAL A 74 9.86 -7.30 9.22
N LYS A 75 9.09 -8.37 9.51
CA LYS A 75 9.54 -9.45 10.41
C LYS A 75 10.66 -10.28 9.80
N HIS A 76 10.69 -10.41 8.47
CA HIS A 76 11.57 -11.31 7.73
C HIS A 76 12.73 -10.60 7.02
N LEU A 77 12.98 -9.33 7.35
CA LEU A 77 14.11 -8.57 6.79
C LEU A 77 15.46 -9.15 7.21
N GLY A 78 16.39 -9.22 6.26
CA GLY A 78 17.78 -9.55 6.50
C GLY A 78 18.54 -8.44 7.26
N PRO A 79 19.70 -8.74 7.87
CA PRO A 79 20.46 -7.75 8.64
C PRO A 79 20.98 -6.58 7.79
N ALA A 80 21.26 -6.80 6.51
CA ALA A 80 21.67 -5.73 5.59
C ALA A 80 20.51 -4.78 5.26
N GLU A 81 19.34 -5.34 4.91
CA GLU A 81 18.13 -4.56 4.60
C GLU A 81 17.67 -3.73 5.80
N ARG A 82 17.73 -4.29 7.02
CA ARG A 82 17.41 -3.54 8.24
C ARG A 82 18.33 -2.34 8.45
N LYS A 83 19.63 -2.50 8.19
CA LYS A 83 20.60 -1.40 8.28
C LYS A 83 20.32 -0.34 7.23
N HIS A 84 20.02 -0.75 6.00
CA HIS A 84 19.63 0.16 4.92
C HIS A 84 18.42 1.02 5.31
N ILE A 85 17.33 0.37 5.75
CA ILE A 85 16.11 1.07 6.19
C ILE A 85 16.43 2.03 7.35
N LEU A 86 17.21 1.60 8.34
CA LEU A 86 17.56 2.44 9.47
C LEU A 86 18.39 3.66 9.04
N ASN A 87 19.38 3.48 8.18
CA ASN A 87 20.18 4.58 7.65
C ASN A 87 19.30 5.59 6.92
N ARG A 88 18.40 5.09 6.05
CA ARG A 88 17.45 5.92 5.31
C ARG A 88 16.53 6.72 6.22
N VAL A 89 15.91 6.04 7.20
CA VAL A 89 15.03 6.68 8.20
C VAL A 89 15.79 7.69 9.05
N LEU A 90 17.08 7.52 9.31
CA LEU A 90 17.85 8.52 10.05
C LEU A 90 18.31 9.69 9.19
N HIS A 91 18.56 9.48 7.89
CA HIS A 91 19.09 10.51 6.99
C HIS A 91 18.03 11.37 6.28
N GLU A 92 16.88 10.80 5.92
CA GLU A 92 15.96 11.46 4.97
C GLU A 92 14.96 12.44 5.60
N GLY A 93 14.89 12.57 6.93
CA GLY A 93 13.91 13.46 7.57
C GLY A 93 14.52 14.38 8.61
N GLU A 94 14.33 15.68 8.42
CA GLU A 94 14.67 16.71 9.42
C GLU A 94 13.86 16.53 10.72
N ASP A 95 12.61 16.05 10.63
CA ASP A 95 11.68 15.92 11.76
C ASP A 95 11.72 14.55 12.48
N ASN A 96 12.67 13.68 12.13
CA ASN A 96 12.70 12.31 12.64
C ASN A 96 12.94 12.23 14.14
N GLU A 97 13.69 13.17 14.71
CA GLU A 97 13.99 13.18 16.15
C GLU A 97 12.71 13.30 16.98
N GLU A 98 11.84 14.27 16.68
CA GLU A 98 10.57 14.45 17.39
C GLU A 98 9.67 13.22 17.25
N PHE A 99 9.60 12.65 16.04
CA PHE A 99 8.78 11.47 15.78
C PHE A 99 9.25 10.27 16.61
N LEU A 100 10.57 9.99 16.61
CA LEU A 100 11.15 8.88 17.35
C LEU A 100 11.02 9.07 18.87
N LEU A 101 11.13 10.31 19.36
CA LEU A 101 10.86 10.64 20.77
C LEU A 101 9.40 10.36 21.15
N LYS A 102 8.44 10.81 20.33
CA LYS A 102 7.00 10.53 20.54
C LYS A 102 6.71 9.03 20.50
N LEU A 103 7.32 8.30 19.56
CA LEU A 103 7.19 6.85 19.44
C LEU A 103 7.74 6.13 20.67
N LYS A 104 8.94 6.49 21.14
CA LYS A 104 9.55 5.94 22.35
C LYS A 104 8.67 6.15 23.57
N GLN A 105 8.09 7.35 23.73
CA GLN A 105 7.19 7.65 24.85
C GLN A 105 5.92 6.78 24.83
N ARG A 106 5.37 6.47 23.65
CA ARG A 106 4.19 5.58 23.54
C ARG A 106 4.53 4.15 23.95
N ILE A 107 5.64 3.60 23.45
CA ILE A 107 6.07 2.24 23.79
C ILE A 107 6.36 2.11 25.30
N ALA A 108 7.02 3.10 25.88
CA ALA A 108 7.35 3.10 27.31
C ALA A 108 6.13 3.24 28.24
N ARG A 109 4.97 3.68 27.74
CA ARG A 109 3.72 3.77 28.52
C ARG A 109 2.91 2.48 28.50
N GLU A 110 3.08 1.67 27.45
CA GLU A 110 2.33 0.42 27.26
C GLU A 110 3.11 -0.84 27.72
N CYS A 111 4.27 -0.63 28.33
CA CYS A 111 5.06 -1.66 29.03
C CYS A 111 5.12 -1.32 30.52
#